data_AF-A0A837HZW9-F1
#
_entry.id   AF-A0A837HZW9-F1
#
_cell.length_a   1.000
_cell.length_b   1.000
_cell.length_c   1.000
_cell.angle_alpha   90.00
_cell.angle_beta   90.00
_cell.angle_gamma   90.00
#
_symmetry.space_group_name_H-M   'P 1'
#
loop_
_entity.id
_entity.type
_entity.pdbx_description
1 polymer ?
#
loop_
_entity_poly.entity_id
_entity_poly.type
_entity_poly.pdbx_seq_one_letter_code
_entity_poly.pdbx_strand_id
1 'polypeptide(L)'
;MKPIHSFTTANGIYTNLAFFSLSWLSKFYHNKNYKFFGVSLERIQAFSQFHFFCLLKTADNVSSVWDQYPLQNKKEIRQEWFRIILTIYRLLYYLIIPKQKISNFNSATQIVVLSSGRHLDDQTPLIDLLSKRFNIIVVGKFTDNLESLLNRRKVTFFRITNGYRLLGRAERLKNLLIFFFGNWKKMGTDSLLDNTYWQIRLWYLRLFQFPEIVALLTFANNMFEKTKPALLLTTSSNDTFGAAFTLVAQKHKIPVAELQHGYTNFGTDAPFYNADYQLVWGKMPQKIRKAYAKKSAVIVGCPFLQTRYENDNNQSAKILRVLVLWTPPFGSIVLFQSQENEQTLFNLIEGLANLPKNYQVTLRSHPSFDLEILINRIDLPKNIRLDNQGNFKEVVVKHDIIITQPTTAGFYAALVQKPLLFFSNSWITKKYGDPLINSGSALNVPLPDLKMIDQYISKLINDGNLLKKQQLAQEKFVKEYCAYFSKDSCKQIIKFAKKIIDEKAPIN
;
A
#
# COMPACT_ATOMS: atom_id res chain seq x y z
N MET A 1 -6.37 23.19 -30.69
CA MET A 1 -7.21 22.66 -29.59
C MET A 1 -7.04 23.57 -28.38
N LYS A 2 -8.13 24.21 -27.92
CA LYS A 2 -8.13 25.09 -26.74
C LYS A 2 -8.03 24.24 -25.44
N PRO A 3 -7.34 24.72 -24.39
CA PRO A 3 -7.19 23.98 -23.15
C PRO A 3 -8.56 23.88 -22.45
N ILE A 4 -9.02 22.65 -22.22
CA ILE A 4 -10.29 22.38 -21.56
C ILE A 4 -10.16 22.83 -20.10
N HIS A 5 -10.78 23.97 -19.82
CA HIS A 5 -11.13 24.43 -18.48
C HIS A 5 -11.94 23.34 -17.77
N SER A 6 -11.62 23.14 -16.48
CA SER A 6 -12.40 22.47 -15.42
C SER A 6 -12.18 20.95 -15.22
N PHE A 7 -11.90 20.40 -14.04
CA PHE A 7 -12.55 20.58 -12.74
C PHE A 7 -14.08 20.29 -12.75
N THR A 8 -14.80 20.42 -13.88
CA THR A 8 -16.22 20.03 -14.00
C THR A 8 -16.38 18.54 -14.29
N THR A 9 -15.37 17.85 -14.82
CA THR A 9 -15.41 16.38 -15.03
C THR A 9 -15.20 15.59 -13.74
N ALA A 10 -14.42 16.13 -12.78
CA ALA A 10 -14.34 15.56 -11.42
C ALA A 10 -15.65 15.74 -10.65
N ASN A 11 -16.37 16.83 -10.92
CA ASN A 11 -17.72 17.11 -10.43
C ASN A 11 -18.76 16.15 -11.05
N GLY A 12 -18.70 15.86 -12.36
CA GLY A 12 -19.63 14.94 -13.03
C GLY A 12 -19.50 13.45 -12.64
N ILE A 13 -18.32 13.01 -12.17
CA ILE A 13 -18.10 11.63 -11.73
C ILE A 13 -18.59 11.42 -10.28
N TYR A 14 -18.54 12.45 -9.43
CA TYR A 14 -19.12 12.42 -8.10
C TYR A 14 -20.67 12.44 -8.15
N THR A 15 -21.25 13.29 -9.01
CA THR A 15 -22.71 13.43 -9.17
C THR A 15 -23.39 12.18 -9.75
N ASN A 16 -22.73 11.40 -10.63
CA ASN A 16 -23.29 10.14 -11.18
C ASN A 16 -23.17 8.92 -10.24
N LEU A 17 -22.20 8.89 -9.32
CA LEU A 17 -22.00 7.78 -8.37
C LEU A 17 -22.86 7.92 -7.10
N ALA A 18 -23.28 9.14 -6.74
CA ALA A 18 -24.20 9.41 -5.63
C ALA A 18 -25.69 9.29 -6.03
N PHE A 19 -26.02 9.37 -7.32
CA PHE A 19 -27.39 9.21 -7.80
C PHE A 19 -27.82 7.74 -7.95
N PHE A 20 -26.88 6.82 -8.23
CA PHE A 20 -27.17 5.37 -8.28
C PHE A 20 -27.43 4.74 -6.90
N SER A 21 -26.97 5.38 -5.81
CA SER A 21 -27.29 4.98 -4.44
C SER A 21 -28.74 5.29 -4.02
N LEU A 22 -29.53 6.00 -4.85
CA LEU A 22 -30.86 6.49 -4.47
C LEU A 22 -32.06 5.62 -4.90
N SER A 23 -31.99 4.65 -5.82
CA SER A 23 -33.24 4.11 -6.41
C SER A 23 -33.67 2.66 -6.08
N TRP A 24 -32.83 1.79 -5.49
CA TRP A 24 -33.23 0.38 -5.27
C TRP A 24 -32.81 -0.21 -3.93
N LEU A 25 -33.30 0.48 -2.89
CA LEU A 25 -33.72 -0.09 -1.61
C LEU A 25 -34.52 -1.41 -1.74
N SER A 26 -35.04 -1.74 -2.91
CA SER A 26 -36.02 -2.80 -3.03
C SER A 26 -35.34 -4.18 -3.01
N LYS A 27 -35.11 -4.74 -1.83
CA LYS A 27 -36.10 -5.69 -1.27
C LYS A 27 -35.60 -6.64 -0.16
N PHE A 28 -34.31 -6.92 0.05
CA PHE A 28 -33.98 -8.28 0.54
C PHE A 28 -33.02 -8.59 1.71
N TYR A 29 -32.25 -7.68 2.34
CA TYR A 29 -31.21 -8.17 3.26
C TYR A 29 -31.25 -7.57 4.68
N HIS A 30 -31.91 -8.34 5.56
CA HIS A 30 -32.50 -7.88 6.81
C HIS A 30 -31.60 -7.92 8.05
N ASN A 31 -30.51 -8.70 8.13
CA ASN A 31 -29.84 -8.91 9.43
C ASN A 31 -28.30 -8.92 9.38
N LYS A 32 -27.77 -7.68 9.47
CA LYS A 32 -26.61 -7.17 10.26
C LYS A 32 -25.15 -7.54 9.89
N ASN A 33 -24.55 -6.64 9.11
CA ASN A 33 -23.12 -6.29 9.09
C ASN A 33 -23.03 -4.75 8.90
N TYR A 34 -22.35 -4.02 9.79
CA TYR A 34 -22.43 -2.54 9.90
C TYR A 34 -21.92 -1.80 8.63
N LYS A 35 -22.75 -0.93 8.03
CA LYS A 35 -22.48 -0.11 6.83
C LYS A 35 -23.02 1.32 7.00
N PHE A 36 -22.41 2.31 6.35
CA PHE A 36 -22.81 3.74 6.31
C PHE A 36 -23.37 4.09 4.93
N PHE A 37 -24.70 4.21 4.80
CA PHE A 37 -25.39 4.28 3.49
C PHE A 37 -24.92 3.19 2.49
N GLY A 38 -24.69 1.97 2.97
CA GLY A 38 -24.16 0.90 2.12
C GLY A 38 -22.68 1.04 1.73
N VAL A 39 -21.98 2.07 2.24
CA VAL A 39 -20.55 2.31 2.09
C VAL A 39 -19.85 1.99 3.40
N SER A 40 -18.74 1.27 3.35
CA SER A 40 -17.99 0.88 4.53
C SER A 40 -16.76 1.74 4.75
N LEU A 41 -16.25 1.65 5.96
CA LEU A 41 -15.58 2.73 6.66
C LEU A 41 -14.26 3.21 6.04
N GLU A 42 -13.53 2.27 5.48
CA GLU A 42 -12.24 2.46 4.84
C GLU A 42 -12.37 3.31 3.56
N ARG A 43 -13.56 3.33 2.92
CA ARG A 43 -13.83 4.19 1.75
C ARG A 43 -13.83 5.65 2.15
N ILE A 44 -14.36 5.99 3.31
CA ILE A 44 -14.37 7.38 3.79
C ILE A 44 -12.99 7.79 4.29
N GLN A 45 -12.10 6.88 4.71
CA GLN A 45 -10.71 7.21 5.05
C GLN A 45 -9.88 7.56 3.81
N ALA A 46 -9.89 6.70 2.79
CA ALA A 46 -9.16 6.98 1.55
C ALA A 46 -9.77 8.19 0.82
N PHE A 47 -11.11 8.29 0.81
CA PHE A 47 -11.82 9.42 0.26
C PHE A 47 -11.56 10.70 1.07
N SER A 48 -11.60 10.70 2.40
CA SER A 48 -11.36 11.92 3.19
C SER A 48 -9.92 12.41 3.09
N GLN A 49 -8.94 11.51 3.09
CA GLN A 49 -7.54 11.90 2.89
C GLN A 49 -7.30 12.43 1.47
N PHE A 50 -7.79 11.71 0.45
CA PHE A 50 -7.65 12.14 -0.94
C PHE A 50 -8.40 13.44 -1.21
N HIS A 51 -9.66 13.54 -0.79
CA HIS A 51 -10.49 14.74 -0.90
C HIS A 51 -9.86 15.90 -0.15
N PHE A 52 -9.35 15.69 1.06
CA PHE A 52 -8.61 16.69 1.81
C PHE A 52 -7.38 17.18 1.03
N PHE A 53 -6.56 16.27 0.50
CA PHE A 53 -5.39 16.64 -0.30
C PHE A 53 -5.75 17.31 -1.63
N CYS A 54 -6.89 16.95 -2.24
CA CYS A 54 -7.44 17.62 -3.42
C CYS A 54 -7.90 19.03 -3.09
N LEU A 55 -8.65 19.21 -2.00
CA LEU A 55 -9.08 20.53 -1.53
C LEU A 55 -7.89 21.41 -1.14
N LEU A 56 -6.85 20.84 -0.51
CA LEU A 56 -5.61 21.57 -0.21
C LEU A 56 -4.87 22.09 -1.45
N LYS A 57 -5.07 21.49 -2.64
CA LYS A 57 -4.49 22.05 -3.88
C LYS A 57 -5.16 23.35 -4.29
N THR A 58 -6.39 23.56 -3.87
CA THR A 58 -7.24 24.70 -4.28
C THR A 58 -7.57 25.65 -3.14
N ALA A 59 -7.31 25.28 -1.89
CA ALA A 59 -7.62 26.08 -0.71
C ALA A 59 -6.44 26.95 -0.26
N ASP A 60 -6.74 28.17 0.17
CA ASP A 60 -5.74 29.14 0.65
C ASP A 60 -5.17 28.75 2.02
N ASN A 61 -5.92 28.01 2.83
CA ASN A 61 -5.46 27.51 4.12
C ASN A 61 -6.09 26.15 4.49
N VAL A 62 -5.41 25.39 5.35
CA VAL A 62 -5.84 24.05 5.78
C VAL A 62 -7.12 24.10 6.64
N SER A 63 -7.32 25.18 7.39
CA SER A 63 -8.44 25.33 8.33
C SER A 63 -9.80 25.42 7.63
N SER A 64 -9.88 26.10 6.48
CA SER A 64 -11.13 26.31 5.73
C SER A 64 -11.68 25.03 5.10
N VAL A 65 -10.80 24.07 4.78
CA VAL A 65 -11.19 22.73 4.33
C VAL A 65 -11.91 21.97 5.45
N TRP A 66 -11.59 22.28 6.70
CA TRP A 66 -12.05 21.51 7.85
C TRP A 66 -13.36 22.03 8.47
N ASP A 67 -13.64 23.32 8.37
CA ASP A 67 -14.91 23.89 8.85
C ASP A 67 -16.15 23.29 8.15
N GLN A 68 -15.93 22.46 7.13
CA GLN A 68 -16.91 21.69 6.37
C GLN A 68 -17.27 20.32 7.00
N TYR A 69 -16.57 19.84 8.05
CA TYR A 69 -16.82 18.52 8.67
C TYR A 69 -17.45 18.63 10.09
N PRO A 70 -18.74 18.29 10.26
CA PRO A 70 -19.47 18.49 11.52
C PRO A 70 -19.10 17.46 12.61
N LEU A 71 -18.95 17.90 13.87
CA LEU A 71 -18.82 17.03 15.05
C LEU A 71 -20.04 17.20 15.98
N GLN A 72 -20.51 16.12 16.58
CA GLN A 72 -21.58 16.12 17.57
C GLN A 72 -21.08 16.50 18.98
N ASN A 73 -22.01 16.93 19.82
CA ASN A 73 -21.75 17.37 21.18
C ASN A 73 -21.54 16.17 22.15
N LYS A 74 -20.67 16.35 23.15
CA LYS A 74 -20.06 15.28 23.97
C LYS A 74 -21.01 14.43 24.82
N LYS A 75 -22.26 14.84 25.02
CA LYS A 75 -23.15 14.24 26.04
C LYS A 75 -23.55 12.78 25.76
N GLU A 76 -23.45 12.30 24.52
CA GLU A 76 -23.93 10.94 24.14
C GLU A 76 -22.81 9.88 23.99
N ILE A 77 -21.52 10.24 24.10
CA ILE A 77 -20.39 9.33 23.80
C ILE A 77 -19.93 8.52 25.06
N ARG A 78 -20.78 8.37 26.08
CA ARG A 78 -20.40 7.71 27.34
C ARG A 78 -20.16 6.20 27.24
N GLN A 79 -20.60 5.51 26.18
CA GLN A 79 -20.45 4.06 26.07
C GLN A 79 -19.13 3.59 25.42
N GLU A 80 -18.30 4.50 24.90
CA GLU A 80 -17.04 4.16 24.21
C GLU A 80 -15.79 4.70 24.93
N TRP A 81 -15.91 5.00 26.24
CA TRP A 81 -14.81 5.54 27.06
C TRP A 81 -13.53 4.72 26.94
N PHE A 82 -13.60 3.39 26.81
CA PHE A 82 -12.40 2.56 26.68
C PHE A 82 -11.58 2.87 25.41
N ARG A 83 -12.23 3.05 24.25
CA ARG A 83 -11.53 3.42 23.00
C ARG A 83 -11.02 4.86 23.04
N ILE A 84 -11.77 5.75 23.69
CA ILE A 84 -11.35 7.13 23.94
C ILE A 84 -10.14 7.15 24.89
N ILE A 85 -10.13 6.33 25.95
CA ILE A 85 -9.01 6.16 26.87
C ILE A 85 -7.79 5.62 26.15
N LEU A 86 -7.93 4.61 25.28
CA LEU A 86 -6.80 4.10 24.49
C LEU A 86 -6.23 5.18 23.55
N THR A 87 -7.12 6.01 22.98
CA THR A 87 -6.76 7.15 22.13
C THR A 87 -6.05 8.23 22.95
N ILE A 88 -6.56 8.57 24.13
CA ILE A 88 -5.93 9.49 25.10
C ILE A 88 -4.59 8.94 25.56
N TYR A 89 -4.49 7.65 25.88
CA TYR A 89 -3.24 7.00 26.25
C TYR A 89 -2.19 7.14 25.16
N ARG A 90 -2.57 6.94 23.89
CA ARG A 90 -1.67 7.22 22.75
C ARG A 90 -1.27 8.69 22.68
N LEU A 91 -2.18 9.64 22.94
CA LEU A 91 -1.85 11.08 22.98
C LEU A 91 -0.89 11.41 24.12
N LEU A 92 -1.15 10.91 25.32
CA LEU A 92 -0.29 11.06 26.50
C LEU A 92 1.09 10.44 26.25
N TYR A 93 1.13 9.24 25.67
CA TYR A 93 2.37 8.59 25.24
C TYR A 93 3.17 9.47 24.27
N TYR A 94 2.53 10.04 23.26
CA TYR A 94 3.18 10.95 22.32
C TYR A 94 3.58 12.30 22.94
N LEU A 95 2.91 12.78 23.99
CA LEU A 95 3.32 13.97 24.74
C LEU A 95 4.67 13.77 25.43
N ILE A 96 4.91 12.57 25.96
CA ILE A 96 6.15 12.24 26.68
C ILE A 96 7.32 12.11 25.70
N ILE A 97 7.09 11.59 24.48
CA ILE A 97 8.14 11.43 23.46
C ILE A 97 8.72 12.80 23.06
N PRO A 98 10.05 12.97 23.05
CA PRO A 98 10.67 14.23 22.64
C PRO A 98 10.40 14.52 21.15
N LYS A 99 10.25 15.81 20.83
CA LYS A 99 10.21 16.27 19.44
C LYS A 99 11.47 15.80 18.74
N GLN A 100 11.32 15.28 17.54
CA GLN A 100 12.48 14.91 16.74
C GLN A 100 13.28 16.17 16.38
N LYS A 101 14.57 16.19 16.78
CA LYS A 101 15.49 17.23 16.34
C LYS A 101 15.74 17.04 14.85
N ILE A 102 15.47 18.07 14.09
CA ILE A 102 15.78 18.14 12.66
C ILE A 102 17.12 18.89 12.59
N SER A 103 18.17 18.20 12.17
CA SER A 103 19.48 18.82 11.91
C SER A 103 19.36 19.87 10.81
N ASN A 104 20.34 20.78 10.73
CA ASN A 104 20.36 21.78 9.67
C ASN A 104 20.43 21.12 8.29
N PHE A 105 19.56 21.56 7.41
CA PHE A 105 19.53 21.13 6.01
C PHE A 105 20.73 21.73 5.26
N ASN A 106 21.45 20.91 4.50
CA ASN A 106 22.51 21.38 3.60
C ASN A 106 21.93 21.76 2.22
N SER A 107 22.39 22.88 1.64
CA SER A 107 21.85 23.48 0.42
C SER A 107 22.18 22.73 -0.88
N ALA A 108 23.06 21.72 -0.86
CA ALA A 108 23.54 21.06 -2.08
C ALA A 108 22.80 19.77 -2.49
N THR A 109 21.57 19.52 -2.02
CA THR A 109 20.87 18.24 -2.26
C THR A 109 20.35 18.15 -3.69
N GLN A 110 20.61 17.05 -4.38
CA GLN A 110 20.10 16.80 -5.73
C GLN A 110 18.84 15.93 -5.72
N ILE A 111 18.80 14.91 -4.85
CA ILE A 111 17.67 13.96 -4.77
C ILE A 111 17.21 13.81 -3.33
N VAL A 112 15.90 13.90 -3.12
CA VAL A 112 15.27 13.43 -1.88
C VAL A 112 14.65 12.06 -2.15
N VAL A 113 15.10 11.04 -1.42
CA VAL A 113 14.55 9.68 -1.44
C VAL A 113 13.56 9.53 -0.29
N LEU A 114 12.29 9.28 -0.60
CA LEU A 114 11.20 9.20 0.36
C LEU A 114 10.55 7.82 0.31
N SER A 115 10.47 7.11 1.43
CA SER A 115 9.71 5.86 1.44
C SER A 115 9.34 5.43 2.87
N SER A 116 8.38 4.51 2.98
CA SER A 116 7.85 4.03 4.24
C SER A 116 8.49 2.68 4.63
N GLY A 117 9.07 2.62 5.83
CA GLY A 117 9.48 1.37 6.51
C GLY A 117 10.22 0.39 5.60
N ARG A 118 9.66 -0.82 5.50
CA ARG A 118 10.21 -1.96 4.75
C ARG A 118 10.61 -1.61 3.32
N HIS A 119 9.89 -0.71 2.66
CA HIS A 119 10.23 -0.32 1.30
C HIS A 119 11.61 0.35 1.24
N LEU A 120 12.03 1.13 2.24
CA LEU A 120 13.38 1.70 2.27
C LEU A 120 14.45 0.63 2.42
N ASP A 121 14.22 -0.37 3.27
CA ASP A 121 15.18 -1.46 3.47
C ASP A 121 15.38 -2.26 2.18
N ASP A 122 14.30 -2.57 1.48
CA ASP A 122 14.36 -3.23 0.17
C ASP A 122 15.13 -2.38 -0.86
N GLN A 123 15.08 -1.05 -0.75
CA GLN A 123 15.79 -0.11 -1.65
C GLN A 123 17.24 0.16 -1.26
N THR A 124 17.77 -0.52 -0.24
CA THR A 124 19.16 -0.36 0.22
C THR A 124 20.20 -0.38 -0.92
N PRO A 125 20.17 -1.33 -1.88
CA PRO A 125 21.12 -1.32 -3.00
C PRO A 125 21.01 -0.10 -3.92
N LEU A 126 19.79 0.42 -4.11
CA LEU A 126 19.57 1.62 -4.91
C LEU A 126 20.10 2.86 -4.17
N ILE A 127 19.84 2.99 -2.88
CA ILE A 127 20.31 4.11 -2.05
C ILE A 127 21.84 4.14 -2.01
N ASP A 128 22.50 2.99 -1.88
CA ASP A 128 23.97 2.90 -1.93
C ASP A 128 24.54 3.38 -3.28
N LEU A 129 23.88 3.06 -4.40
CA LEU A 129 24.32 3.51 -5.71
C LEU A 129 24.00 4.98 -5.99
N LEU A 130 22.85 5.48 -5.53
CA LEU A 130 22.47 6.89 -5.65
C LEU A 130 23.42 7.79 -4.85
N SER A 131 23.75 7.42 -3.61
CA SER A 131 24.65 8.21 -2.74
C SER A 131 26.08 8.33 -3.27
N LYS A 132 26.53 7.39 -4.12
CA LYS A 132 27.83 7.46 -4.80
C LYS A 132 27.84 8.42 -6.00
N ARG A 133 26.67 8.81 -6.51
CA ARG A 133 26.52 9.57 -7.76
C ARG A 133 25.87 10.93 -7.57
N PHE A 134 25.09 11.09 -6.51
CA PHE A 134 24.32 12.28 -6.22
C PHE A 134 24.42 12.63 -4.75
N ASN A 135 24.33 13.91 -4.43
CA ASN A 135 24.07 14.33 -3.06
C ASN A 135 22.60 14.05 -2.73
N ILE A 136 22.35 13.08 -1.85
CA ILE A 136 21.00 12.63 -1.52
C ILE A 136 20.65 12.88 -0.06
N ILE A 137 19.36 13.10 0.18
CA ILE A 137 18.75 13.00 1.52
C ILE A 137 17.77 11.84 1.51
N VAL A 138 17.81 10.99 2.53
CA VAL A 138 16.83 9.89 2.71
C VAL A 138 15.87 10.22 3.84
N VAL A 139 14.56 10.11 3.58
CA VAL A 139 13.50 10.48 4.53
C VAL A 139 12.52 9.31 4.67
N GLY A 140 12.27 8.87 5.90
CA GLY A 140 11.29 7.81 6.15
C GLY A 140 11.52 7.05 7.45
N LYS A 141 11.03 5.80 7.50
CA LYS A 141 11.24 4.89 8.65
C LYS A 141 12.39 3.95 8.31
N PHE A 142 13.38 3.87 9.20
CA PHE A 142 14.58 3.04 9.00
C PHE A 142 14.61 1.85 9.96
N THR A 143 15.20 0.75 9.50
CA THR A 143 15.81 -0.25 10.37
C THR A 143 17.19 0.21 10.82
N ASP A 144 17.70 -0.38 11.90
CA ASP A 144 19.03 -0.05 12.42
C ASP A 144 20.14 -0.41 11.41
N ASN A 145 19.92 -1.44 10.59
CA ASN A 145 20.83 -1.83 9.51
C ASN A 145 20.94 -0.74 8.43
N LEU A 146 19.81 -0.21 7.96
CA LEU A 146 19.79 0.87 6.98
C LEU A 146 20.39 2.16 7.58
N GLU A 147 20.07 2.47 8.84
CA GLU A 147 20.63 3.62 9.54
C GLU A 147 22.17 3.54 9.65
N SER A 148 22.70 2.36 10.02
CA SER A 148 24.14 2.09 10.05
C SER A 148 24.79 2.27 8.67
N LEU A 149 24.15 1.79 7.60
CA LEU A 149 24.64 2.01 6.24
C LEU A 149 24.70 3.50 5.89
N LEU A 150 23.64 4.25 6.16
CA LEU A 150 23.55 5.68 5.86
C LEU A 150 24.62 6.47 6.62
N ASN A 151 24.83 6.16 7.90
CA ASN A 151 25.91 6.72 8.72
C ASN A 151 27.30 6.42 8.12
N ARG A 152 27.59 5.16 7.77
CA ARG A 152 28.85 4.76 7.14
C ARG A 152 29.11 5.48 5.82
N ARG A 153 28.06 5.73 5.04
CA ARG A 153 28.12 6.46 3.77
C ARG A 153 28.09 7.98 3.94
N LYS A 154 27.97 8.49 5.18
CA LYS A 154 27.78 9.91 5.48
C LYS A 154 26.61 10.52 4.69
N VAL A 155 25.57 9.73 4.44
CA VAL A 155 24.34 10.19 3.78
C VAL A 155 23.49 10.90 4.82
N THR A 156 22.94 12.06 4.47
CA THR A 156 22.01 12.78 5.36
C THR A 156 20.67 12.06 5.37
N PHE A 157 20.10 11.80 6.54
CA PHE A 157 18.79 11.15 6.65
C PHE A 157 17.93 11.69 7.78
N PHE A 158 16.61 11.56 7.62
CA PHE A 158 15.61 12.02 8.60
C PHE A 158 14.62 10.90 8.91
N ARG A 159 14.65 10.40 10.16
CA ARG A 159 13.86 9.26 10.61
C ARG A 159 12.46 9.65 11.03
N ILE A 160 11.49 9.67 10.11
CA ILE A 160 10.12 10.03 10.44
C ILE A 160 9.31 8.77 10.76
N THR A 161 9.20 8.44 12.05
CA THR A 161 8.39 7.28 12.49
C THR A 161 6.89 7.54 12.40
N ASN A 162 6.47 8.79 12.59
CA ASN A 162 5.15 9.34 12.33
C ASN A 162 5.29 10.87 12.23
N GLY A 163 4.39 11.56 11.54
CA GLY A 163 4.43 13.03 11.48
C GLY A 163 4.08 13.68 12.81
N TYR A 164 3.35 12.99 13.69
CA TYR A 164 2.98 13.53 15.00
C TYR A 164 4.19 13.83 15.93
N ARG A 165 5.31 13.13 15.75
CA ARG A 165 6.57 13.39 16.46
C ARG A 165 7.30 14.65 15.98
N LEU A 166 6.90 15.21 14.85
CA LEU A 166 7.42 16.49 14.36
C LEU A 166 6.80 17.68 15.10
N LEU A 167 5.64 17.50 15.73
CA LEU A 167 4.98 18.53 16.53
C LEU A 167 5.71 18.78 17.86
N GLY A 168 5.57 20.00 18.40
CA GLY A 168 6.04 20.30 19.76
C GLY A 168 5.17 19.64 20.84
N ARG A 169 5.70 19.43 22.05
CA ARG A 169 4.91 18.92 23.19
C ARG A 169 3.72 19.82 23.49
N ALA A 170 3.93 21.14 23.50
CA ALA A 170 2.88 22.13 23.72
C ALA A 170 1.78 22.08 22.65
N GLU A 171 2.14 21.84 21.39
CA GLU A 171 1.18 21.77 20.28
C GLU A 171 0.36 20.47 20.32
N ARG A 172 1.00 19.35 20.65
CA ARG A 172 0.29 18.10 20.96
C ARG A 172 -0.65 18.26 22.16
N LEU A 173 -0.22 18.99 23.19
CA LEU A 173 -1.04 19.23 24.39
C LEU A 173 -2.22 20.15 24.04
N LYS A 174 -1.99 21.19 23.24
CA LYS A 174 -3.04 22.06 22.71
C LYS A 174 -4.09 21.24 21.95
N ASN A 175 -3.67 20.33 21.05
CA ASN A 175 -4.61 19.47 20.33
C ASN A 175 -5.42 18.57 21.28
N LEU A 176 -4.78 18.04 22.33
CA LEU A 176 -5.44 17.28 23.38
C LEU A 176 -6.41 18.14 24.22
N LEU A 177 -6.05 19.36 24.58
CA LEU A 177 -6.92 20.27 25.32
C LEU A 177 -8.11 20.73 24.48
N ILE A 178 -7.89 21.00 23.19
CA ILE A 178 -8.95 21.27 22.22
C ILE A 178 -9.93 20.09 22.15
N PHE A 179 -9.45 18.85 22.16
CA PHE A 179 -10.33 17.66 22.28
C PHE A 179 -11.21 17.73 23.54
N PHE A 180 -10.60 17.91 24.71
CA PHE A 180 -11.31 17.86 26.00
C PHE A 180 -12.20 19.06 26.27
N PHE A 181 -11.85 20.26 25.81
CA PHE A 181 -12.50 21.51 26.21
C PHE A 181 -13.06 22.32 25.05
N GLY A 182 -12.80 21.93 23.80
CA GLY A 182 -13.40 22.59 22.64
C GLY A 182 -14.93 22.51 22.68
N ASN A 183 -15.57 23.65 22.43
CA ASN A 183 -17.00 23.74 22.17
C ASN A 183 -17.23 23.46 20.69
N TRP A 184 -17.60 22.22 20.39
CA TRP A 184 -17.79 21.77 19.01
C TRP A 184 -19.26 21.99 18.62
N LYS A 185 -19.51 23.05 17.84
CA LYS A 185 -20.84 23.30 17.28
C LYS A 185 -21.10 22.32 16.14
N LYS A 186 -22.27 21.67 16.16
CA LYS A 186 -22.81 20.93 15.02
C LYS A 186 -23.09 21.94 13.91
N MET A 187 -22.36 21.88 12.80
CA MET A 187 -22.67 22.64 11.59
C MET A 187 -22.97 21.66 10.47
N GLY A 188 -24.19 21.15 10.40
CA GLY A 188 -24.62 20.22 9.34
C GLY A 188 -25.78 19.34 9.79
N THR A 189 -26.67 19.02 8.84
CA THR A 189 -27.91 18.26 9.05
C THR A 189 -27.81 16.79 8.65
N ASP A 190 -26.62 16.29 8.30
CA ASP A 190 -26.49 14.92 7.81
C ASP A 190 -26.58 13.89 8.95
N SER A 191 -27.68 13.13 8.93
CA SER A 191 -27.99 11.99 9.81
C SER A 191 -26.89 10.93 9.86
N LEU A 192 -26.00 10.92 8.88
CA LEU A 192 -24.80 10.11 8.82
C LEU A 192 -23.80 10.37 9.95
N LEU A 193 -23.62 11.64 10.29
CA LEU A 193 -22.63 12.07 11.27
C LEU A 193 -23.13 11.82 12.70
N ASP A 194 -24.38 11.43 12.86
CA ASP A 194 -24.95 11.13 14.17
C ASP A 194 -24.57 9.70 14.66
N ASN A 195 -23.78 8.95 13.88
CA ASN A 195 -23.24 7.66 14.30
C ASN A 195 -21.99 7.83 15.18
N THR A 196 -22.03 7.28 16.40
CA THR A 196 -20.93 7.30 17.40
C THR A 196 -19.59 6.85 16.84
N TYR A 197 -19.58 5.82 15.99
CA TYR A 197 -18.37 5.34 15.34
C TYR A 197 -17.74 6.45 14.48
N TRP A 198 -18.54 7.15 13.68
CA TRP A 198 -18.08 8.22 12.81
C TRP A 198 -17.61 9.43 13.57
N GLN A 199 -18.29 9.77 14.67
CA GLN A 199 -17.81 10.80 15.56
C GLN A 199 -16.42 10.46 16.10
N ILE A 200 -16.22 9.26 16.67
CA ILE A 200 -14.90 8.80 17.14
C ILE A 200 -13.86 8.81 16.02
N ARG A 201 -14.24 8.45 14.79
CA ARG A 201 -13.32 8.45 13.65
C ARG A 201 -12.95 9.86 13.20
N LEU A 202 -13.92 10.76 13.06
CA LEU A 202 -13.68 12.17 12.75
C LEU A 202 -12.83 12.83 13.82
N TRP A 203 -13.02 12.45 15.09
CA TRP A 203 -12.14 12.83 16.17
C TRP A 203 -10.71 12.32 15.97
N TYR A 204 -10.52 11.04 15.66
CA TYR A 204 -9.20 10.51 15.36
C TYR A 204 -8.54 11.27 14.20
N LEU A 205 -9.30 11.52 13.13
CA LEU A 205 -8.82 12.30 12.00
C LEU A 205 -8.36 13.68 12.48
N ARG A 206 -9.26 14.44 13.14
CA ARG A 206 -9.05 15.80 13.66
C ARG A 206 -7.82 15.94 14.56
N LEU A 207 -7.62 14.98 15.46
CA LEU A 207 -6.65 15.12 16.56
C LEU A 207 -5.29 14.49 16.27
N PHE A 208 -5.24 13.48 15.40
CA PHE A 208 -4.00 12.78 15.10
C PHE A 208 -3.60 12.95 13.66
N GLN A 209 -4.47 12.55 12.74
CA GLN A 209 -4.11 12.46 11.34
C GLN A 209 -3.89 13.84 10.74
N PHE A 210 -4.72 14.85 11.02
CA PHE A 210 -4.45 16.19 10.48
C PHE A 210 -3.24 16.87 11.09
N PRO A 211 -3.04 16.89 12.42
CA PRO A 211 -1.82 17.45 12.98
C PRO A 211 -0.58 16.75 12.43
N GLU A 212 -0.64 15.43 12.22
CA GLU A 212 0.39 14.70 11.51
C GLU A 212 0.60 15.20 10.07
N ILE A 213 -0.47 15.35 9.28
CA ILE A 213 -0.37 15.86 7.89
C ILE A 213 0.20 17.28 7.87
N VAL A 214 -0.28 18.18 8.72
CA VAL A 214 0.22 19.57 8.83
C VAL A 214 1.70 19.57 9.19
N ALA A 215 2.12 18.72 10.12
CA ALA A 215 3.52 18.60 10.49
C ALA A 215 4.38 18.08 9.33
N LEU A 216 3.89 17.09 8.58
CA LEU A 216 4.55 16.55 7.40
C LEU A 216 4.67 17.59 6.28
N LEU A 217 3.60 18.34 6.00
CA LEU A 217 3.59 19.42 5.02
C LEU A 217 4.57 20.53 5.40
N THR A 218 4.55 20.95 6.66
CA THR A 218 5.45 21.99 7.18
C THR A 218 6.91 21.53 7.10
N PHE A 219 7.18 20.29 7.50
CA PHE A 219 8.51 19.69 7.41
C PHE A 219 9.00 19.61 5.97
N ALA A 220 8.17 19.07 5.07
CA ALA A 220 8.51 18.96 3.65
C ALA A 220 8.78 20.34 3.03
N ASN A 221 7.98 21.36 3.40
CA ASN A 221 8.15 22.72 2.88
C ASN A 221 9.48 23.32 3.32
N ASN A 222 9.75 23.28 4.63
CA ASN A 222 11.01 23.79 5.19
C ASN A 222 12.23 23.07 4.61
N MET A 223 12.12 21.75 4.40
CA MET A 223 13.19 20.96 3.78
C MET A 223 13.40 21.42 2.33
N PHE A 224 12.36 21.41 1.49
CA PHE A 224 12.51 21.75 0.08
C PHE A 224 12.90 23.22 -0.17
N GLU A 225 12.48 24.16 0.67
CA GLU A 225 12.95 25.55 0.60
C GLU A 225 14.47 25.68 0.80
N LYS A 226 15.02 24.88 1.73
CA LYS A 226 16.43 24.92 2.09
C LYS A 226 17.31 24.07 1.19
N THR A 227 16.84 22.89 0.81
CA THR A 227 17.63 21.90 0.05
C THR A 227 17.42 22.00 -1.45
N LYS A 228 16.30 22.56 -1.91
CA LYS A 228 15.92 22.79 -3.31
C LYS A 228 16.28 21.61 -4.23
N PRO A 229 15.84 20.38 -3.93
CA PRO A 229 16.27 19.21 -4.68
C PRO A 229 15.73 19.26 -6.11
N ALA A 230 16.48 18.69 -7.03
CA ALA A 230 16.07 18.58 -8.43
C ALA A 230 15.06 17.45 -8.67
N LEU A 231 14.96 16.48 -7.75
CA LEU A 231 14.05 15.34 -7.85
C LEU A 231 13.59 14.85 -6.47
N LEU A 232 12.28 14.58 -6.33
CA LEU A 232 11.72 13.74 -5.27
C LEU A 232 11.50 12.32 -5.82
N LEU A 233 12.23 11.35 -5.30
CA LEU A 233 12.07 9.94 -5.61
C LEU A 233 11.32 9.25 -4.47
N THR A 234 10.09 8.80 -4.71
CA THR A 234 9.26 8.14 -3.70
C THR A 234 8.89 6.72 -4.10
N THR A 235 8.49 5.86 -3.15
CA THR A 235 7.82 4.58 -3.48
C THR A 235 6.30 4.69 -3.47
N SER A 236 5.75 5.78 -2.94
CA SER A 236 4.30 5.98 -2.80
C SER A 236 3.99 7.47 -2.88
N SER A 237 3.02 7.86 -3.70
CA SER A 237 2.54 9.26 -3.79
C SER A 237 1.08 9.44 -3.36
N ASN A 238 0.45 8.36 -2.87
CA ASN A 238 -0.96 8.33 -2.52
C ASN A 238 -1.23 8.10 -1.03
N ASP A 239 -0.29 7.51 -0.28
CA ASP A 239 -0.41 7.43 1.18
C ASP A 239 -0.18 8.80 1.85
N THR A 240 -0.60 8.96 3.10
CA THR A 240 -0.52 10.25 3.83
C THR A 240 0.90 10.86 3.83
N PHE A 241 1.93 10.01 3.93
CA PHE A 241 3.32 10.44 4.01
C PHE A 241 3.84 10.86 2.63
N GLY A 242 3.67 10.00 1.63
CA GLY A 242 4.04 10.25 0.24
C GLY A 242 3.28 11.41 -0.38
N ALA A 243 1.97 11.52 -0.12
CA ALA A 243 1.12 12.58 -0.65
C ALA A 243 1.54 13.96 -0.10
N ALA A 244 1.81 14.09 1.21
CA ALA A 244 2.25 15.36 1.79
C ALA A 244 3.52 15.90 1.11
N PHE A 245 4.56 15.07 0.96
CA PHE A 245 5.78 15.48 0.27
C PHE A 245 5.57 15.72 -1.22
N THR A 246 4.76 14.90 -1.88
CA THR A 246 4.45 15.05 -3.31
C THR A 246 3.77 16.39 -3.59
N LEU A 247 2.80 16.80 -2.78
CA LEU A 247 2.10 18.08 -2.92
C LEU A 247 3.04 19.27 -2.75
N VAL A 248 3.87 19.23 -1.71
CA VAL A 248 4.81 20.32 -1.44
C VAL A 248 5.89 20.37 -2.52
N ALA A 249 6.40 19.23 -2.99
CA ALA A 249 7.33 19.17 -4.11
C ALA A 249 6.72 19.83 -5.36
N GLN A 250 5.46 19.52 -5.68
CA GLN A 250 4.74 20.13 -6.80
C GLN A 250 4.59 21.65 -6.65
N LYS A 251 4.29 22.15 -5.44
CA LYS A 251 4.25 23.59 -5.15
C LYS A 251 5.60 24.27 -5.42
N HIS A 252 6.70 23.59 -5.09
CA HIS A 252 8.08 24.03 -5.37
C HIS A 252 8.57 23.70 -6.79
N LYS A 253 7.68 23.20 -7.66
CA LYS A 253 8.01 22.76 -9.03
C LYS A 253 9.11 21.69 -9.08
N ILE A 254 9.25 20.89 -8.01
CA ILE A 254 10.17 19.76 -7.93
C ILE A 254 9.49 18.54 -8.57
N PRO A 255 10.06 17.95 -9.62
CA PRO A 255 9.54 16.72 -10.23
C PRO A 255 9.46 15.58 -9.22
N VAL A 256 8.37 14.82 -9.27
CA VAL A 256 8.14 13.67 -8.41
C VAL A 256 8.13 12.39 -9.24
N ALA A 257 9.02 11.45 -8.92
CA ALA A 257 9.06 10.12 -9.51
C ALA A 257 8.69 9.06 -8.48
N GLU A 258 7.70 8.23 -8.79
CA GLU A 258 7.27 7.12 -7.94
C GLU A 258 7.80 5.79 -8.46
N LEU A 259 8.61 5.10 -7.66
CA LEU A 259 9.07 3.74 -7.88
C LEU A 259 7.96 2.75 -7.53
N GLN A 260 7.63 1.89 -8.50
CA GLN A 260 6.80 0.73 -8.23
C GLN A 260 7.46 -0.15 -7.15
N HIS A 261 6.76 -0.35 -6.04
CA HIS A 261 7.23 -1.12 -4.87
C HIS A 261 6.55 -2.49 -4.74
N GLY A 262 5.56 -2.80 -5.58
CA GLY A 262 4.82 -4.05 -5.50
C GLY A 262 4.13 -4.43 -6.80
N TYR A 263 3.51 -5.61 -6.77
CA TYR A 263 2.67 -6.11 -7.86
C TYR A 263 1.50 -5.14 -8.11
N THR A 264 1.49 -4.57 -9.30
CA THR A 264 0.35 -3.82 -9.85
C THR A 264 -0.64 -4.81 -10.46
N ASN A 265 -1.83 -4.90 -9.88
CA ASN A 265 -3.02 -5.40 -10.56
C ASN A 265 -3.81 -4.22 -11.16
N PHE A 266 -4.93 -4.49 -11.83
CA PHE A 266 -5.88 -3.46 -12.26
C PHE A 266 -6.56 -2.81 -11.04
N GLY A 267 -5.79 -2.09 -10.23
CA GLY A 267 -6.17 -1.64 -8.90
C GLY A 267 -6.83 -0.26 -8.85
N THR A 268 -7.68 -0.07 -7.85
CA THR A 268 -8.46 1.14 -7.54
C THR A 268 -7.65 2.36 -7.13
N ASP A 269 -6.35 2.18 -6.88
CA ASP A 269 -5.52 3.25 -6.36
C ASP A 269 -4.86 4.08 -7.47
N ALA A 270 -5.03 3.63 -8.71
CA ALA A 270 -4.50 4.32 -9.88
C ALA A 270 -4.93 5.79 -10.01
N PRO A 271 -6.18 6.17 -9.71
CA PRO A 271 -6.62 7.57 -9.68
C PRO A 271 -5.95 8.41 -8.57
N PHE A 272 -5.37 7.78 -7.54
CA PHE A 272 -4.80 8.47 -6.39
C PHE A 272 -3.30 8.74 -6.52
N TYR A 273 -2.64 8.25 -7.57
CA TYR A 273 -1.23 8.55 -7.82
C TYR A 273 -1.06 10.03 -8.18
N ASN A 274 -0.17 10.69 -7.43
CA ASN A 274 0.09 12.12 -7.59
C ASN A 274 1.45 12.43 -8.22
N ALA A 275 2.32 11.45 -8.44
CA ALA A 275 3.64 11.66 -9.03
C ALA A 275 3.59 12.11 -10.50
N ASP A 276 4.60 12.88 -10.92
CA ASP A 276 4.81 13.27 -12.32
C ASP A 276 5.19 12.04 -13.17
N TYR A 277 6.09 11.21 -12.64
CA TYR A 277 6.63 10.03 -13.30
C TYR A 277 6.30 8.76 -12.50
N GLN A 278 5.91 7.71 -13.22
CA GLN A 278 5.71 6.37 -12.66
C GLN A 278 6.83 5.46 -13.17
N LEU A 279 7.77 5.10 -12.30
CA LEU A 279 8.90 4.25 -12.61
C LEU A 279 8.51 2.79 -12.38
N VAL A 280 8.20 2.08 -13.45
CA VAL A 280 7.56 0.76 -13.44
C VAL A 280 8.54 -0.37 -13.80
N TRP A 281 8.19 -1.60 -13.41
CA TRP A 281 9.10 -2.74 -13.60
C TRP A 281 9.22 -3.20 -15.06
N GLY A 282 8.16 -3.10 -15.86
CA GLY A 282 8.13 -3.67 -17.21
C GLY A 282 7.00 -3.15 -18.08
N LYS A 283 6.89 -3.73 -19.28
CA LYS A 283 5.89 -3.32 -20.29
C LYS A 283 4.48 -3.55 -19.81
N MET A 284 4.24 -4.63 -19.06
CA MET A 284 2.90 -4.95 -18.57
C MET A 284 2.41 -3.95 -17.50
N PRO A 285 3.12 -3.69 -16.40
CA PRO A 285 2.77 -2.60 -15.47
C PRO A 285 2.68 -1.23 -16.17
N GLN A 286 3.53 -0.95 -17.16
CA GLN A 286 3.45 0.29 -17.94
C GLN A 286 2.10 0.43 -18.65
N LYS A 287 1.60 -0.63 -19.28
CA LYS A 287 0.27 -0.64 -19.94
C LYS A 287 -0.85 -0.36 -18.94
N ILE A 288 -0.80 -0.99 -17.77
CA ILE A 288 -1.80 -0.79 -16.70
C ILE A 288 -1.77 0.67 -16.22
N ARG A 289 -0.57 1.26 -16.05
CA ARG A 289 -0.39 2.62 -15.52
C ARG A 289 -0.63 3.74 -16.54
N LYS A 290 -0.45 3.48 -17.83
CA LYS A 290 -0.69 4.48 -18.91
C LYS A 290 -2.12 5.01 -18.92
N ALA A 291 -3.08 4.23 -18.42
CA ALA A 291 -4.47 4.69 -18.28
C ALA A 291 -4.65 5.77 -17.19
N TYR A 292 -3.66 6.02 -16.33
CA TYR A 292 -3.81 6.85 -15.12
C TYR A 292 -2.67 7.85 -14.86
N ALA A 293 -1.50 7.71 -15.48
CA ALA A 293 -0.35 8.58 -15.22
C ALA A 293 -0.49 9.97 -15.87
N LYS A 294 -0.11 11.03 -15.15
CA LYS A 294 -0.21 12.43 -15.61
C LYS A 294 0.80 12.83 -16.68
N LYS A 295 2.07 12.36 -16.57
CA LYS A 295 3.09 12.63 -17.61
C LYS A 295 3.58 11.37 -18.28
N SER A 296 4.18 10.42 -17.55
CA SER A 296 4.68 9.20 -18.19
C SER A 296 4.91 8.04 -17.21
N ALA A 297 4.79 6.82 -17.74
CA ALA A 297 5.28 5.61 -17.11
C ALA A 297 6.59 5.16 -17.77
N VAL A 298 7.68 5.09 -17.02
CA VAL A 298 9.04 4.78 -17.50
C VAL A 298 9.45 3.41 -17.00
N ILE A 299 9.90 2.52 -17.88
CA ILE A 299 10.34 1.18 -17.51
C ILE A 299 11.75 1.27 -16.91
N VAL A 300 11.89 0.92 -15.63
CA VAL A 300 13.17 0.91 -14.91
C VAL A 300 13.48 -0.43 -14.25
N GLY A 301 12.57 -1.40 -14.27
CA GLY A 301 12.76 -2.68 -13.58
C GLY A 301 12.53 -2.62 -12.08
N CYS A 302 12.95 -3.66 -11.37
CA CYS A 302 12.85 -3.75 -9.92
C CYS A 302 14.24 -3.84 -9.25
N PRO A 303 14.63 -2.87 -8.41
CA PRO A 303 15.97 -2.81 -7.83
C PRO A 303 16.23 -3.81 -6.70
N PHE A 304 15.19 -4.45 -6.15
CA PHE A 304 15.28 -5.38 -5.02
C PHE A 304 14.96 -6.84 -5.37
N LEU A 305 14.58 -7.11 -6.61
CA LEU A 305 14.41 -8.45 -7.14
C LEU A 305 15.70 -8.93 -7.82
N GLN A 306 16.05 -10.19 -7.59
CA GLN A 306 17.19 -10.87 -8.21
C GLN A 306 16.69 -11.80 -9.33
N THR A 307 17.46 -11.96 -10.40
CA THR A 307 17.07 -12.75 -11.60
C THR A 307 17.15 -14.26 -11.40
N ARG A 308 17.95 -14.73 -10.45
CA ARG A 308 18.20 -16.15 -10.23
C ARG A 308 18.18 -16.44 -8.74
N TYR A 309 17.30 -17.37 -8.38
CA TYR A 309 17.42 -18.15 -7.17
C TYR A 309 17.85 -19.53 -7.64
N GLU A 310 19.02 -19.98 -7.18
CA GLU A 310 19.44 -21.35 -7.45
C GLU A 310 18.43 -22.27 -6.78
N ASN A 311 17.76 -23.09 -7.59
CA ASN A 311 16.96 -24.17 -7.04
C ASN A 311 17.95 -25.17 -6.47
N ASP A 312 17.95 -25.28 -5.14
CA ASP A 312 18.63 -26.37 -4.45
C ASP A 312 17.83 -27.65 -4.78
N ASN A 313 18.15 -28.26 -5.92
CA ASN A 313 17.45 -29.43 -6.47
C ASN A 313 17.71 -30.71 -5.66
N ASN A 314 18.34 -30.60 -4.49
CA ASN A 314 18.58 -31.71 -3.59
C ASN A 314 17.35 -31.97 -2.72
N GLN A 315 16.31 -32.55 -3.32
CA GLN A 315 15.23 -33.19 -2.54
C GLN A 315 14.93 -34.59 -3.06
N SER A 316 15.56 -35.57 -2.41
CA SER A 316 15.00 -36.91 -2.27
C SER A 316 13.70 -36.81 -1.45
N ALA A 317 12.54 -36.88 -2.09
CA ALA A 317 11.27 -36.53 -1.44
C ALA A 317 10.63 -37.69 -0.66
N LYS A 318 10.10 -37.39 0.53
CA LYS A 318 8.95 -38.12 1.11
C LYS A 318 7.78 -37.21 1.51
N ILE A 319 7.93 -35.88 1.50
CA ILE A 319 6.89 -34.90 1.89
C ILE A 319 6.86 -33.72 0.89
N LEU A 320 5.68 -33.40 0.36
CA LEU A 320 5.39 -32.23 -0.48
C LEU A 320 4.93 -31.04 0.38
N ARG A 321 5.45 -29.85 0.12
CA ARG A 321 5.19 -28.63 0.89
C ARG A 321 4.40 -27.62 0.07
N VAL A 322 3.26 -27.19 0.59
CA VAL A 322 2.35 -26.21 0.00
C VAL A 322 2.43 -24.91 0.80
N LEU A 323 2.68 -23.77 0.15
CA LEU A 323 2.60 -22.46 0.78
C LEU A 323 1.34 -21.74 0.32
N VAL A 324 0.54 -21.29 1.28
CA VAL A 324 -0.61 -20.41 1.02
C VAL A 324 -0.25 -18.99 1.40
N LEU A 325 -0.24 -18.11 0.42
CA LEU A 325 -0.02 -16.68 0.57
C LEU A 325 -1.37 -15.97 0.70
N TRP A 326 -1.81 -15.80 1.95
CA TRP A 326 -3.08 -15.21 2.28
C TRP A 326 -2.99 -13.68 2.35
N THR A 327 -3.64 -13.02 1.40
CA THR A 327 -3.78 -11.57 1.34
C THR A 327 -5.25 -11.24 1.13
N PRO A 328 -6.01 -10.87 2.18
CA PRO A 328 -7.38 -10.41 1.96
C PRO A 328 -7.37 -9.26 0.96
N PRO A 329 -8.43 -9.04 0.18
CA PRO A 329 -8.50 -7.93 -0.76
C PRO A 329 -8.18 -6.65 0.01
N PHE A 330 -7.14 -5.93 -0.40
CA PHE A 330 -6.79 -4.65 0.21
C PHE A 330 -7.30 -3.51 -0.67
N GLY A 331 -7.49 -2.35 -0.05
CA GLY A 331 -8.11 -1.20 -0.71
C GLY A 331 -9.61 -1.15 -0.43
N SER A 332 -10.04 0.04 -0.03
CA SER A 332 -11.39 0.27 0.46
C SER A 332 -12.47 -0.09 -0.56
N ILE A 333 -12.20 0.03 -1.85
CA ILE A 333 -13.17 -0.35 -2.88
C ILE A 333 -13.24 -1.86 -3.08
N VAL A 334 -12.11 -2.57 -2.92
CA VAL A 334 -12.00 -4.01 -3.16
C VAL A 334 -12.66 -4.80 -2.04
N LEU A 335 -12.40 -4.43 -0.79
CA LEU A 335 -12.94 -5.10 0.40
C LEU A 335 -14.46 -5.27 0.39
N PHE A 336 -15.21 -4.37 -0.25
CA PHE A 336 -16.67 -4.27 -0.03
C PHE A 336 -17.56 -4.97 -1.06
N GLN A 337 -17.03 -5.31 -2.22
CA GLN A 337 -17.72 -6.17 -3.19
C GLN A 337 -17.08 -7.56 -3.26
N SER A 338 -16.04 -7.79 -2.46
CA SER A 338 -15.40 -9.08 -2.33
C SER A 338 -16.23 -10.01 -1.46
N GLN A 339 -16.11 -11.32 -1.71
CA GLN A 339 -16.69 -12.32 -0.81
C GLN A 339 -16.01 -12.27 0.57
N GLU A 340 -16.72 -12.69 1.61
CA GLU A 340 -16.24 -12.66 2.99
C GLU A 340 -14.91 -13.42 3.14
N ASN A 341 -13.91 -12.75 3.73
CA ASN A 341 -12.57 -13.30 3.89
C ASN A 341 -12.55 -14.55 4.75
N GLU A 342 -13.37 -14.59 5.80
CA GLU A 342 -13.46 -15.70 6.75
C GLU A 342 -14.00 -16.95 6.06
N GLN A 343 -15.15 -16.86 5.39
CA GLN A 343 -15.69 -18.00 4.64
C GLN A 343 -14.75 -18.48 3.52
N THR A 344 -14.08 -17.54 2.83
CA THR A 344 -13.09 -17.88 1.80
C THR A 344 -11.91 -18.66 2.39
N LEU A 345 -11.43 -18.24 3.57
CA LEU A 345 -10.36 -18.92 4.30
C LEU A 345 -10.79 -20.32 4.75
N PHE A 346 -12.00 -20.45 5.29
CA PHE A 346 -12.52 -21.73 5.77
C PHE A 346 -12.72 -22.72 4.63
N ASN A 347 -13.29 -22.29 3.50
CA ASN A 347 -13.41 -23.13 2.31
C ASN A 347 -12.04 -23.61 1.82
N LEU A 348 -11.04 -22.73 1.85
CA LEU A 348 -9.67 -23.06 1.47
C LEU A 348 -9.05 -24.09 2.44
N ILE A 349 -9.19 -23.88 3.75
CA ILE A 349 -8.67 -24.80 4.77
C ILE A 349 -9.35 -26.16 4.67
N GLU A 350 -10.66 -26.21 4.46
CA GLU A 350 -11.43 -27.43 4.24
C GLU A 350 -10.91 -28.22 3.04
N GLY A 351 -10.68 -27.56 1.90
CA GLY A 351 -10.10 -28.23 0.74
C GLY A 351 -8.66 -28.70 0.96
N LEU A 352 -7.84 -27.91 1.67
CA LEU A 352 -6.45 -28.29 1.99
C LEU A 352 -6.36 -29.43 3.01
N ALA A 353 -7.39 -29.63 3.85
CA ALA A 353 -7.47 -30.75 4.77
C ALA A 353 -7.60 -32.10 4.06
N ASN A 354 -8.09 -32.11 2.81
CA ASN A 354 -8.24 -33.32 2.00
C ASN A 354 -6.92 -33.78 1.35
N LEU A 355 -5.84 -32.99 1.47
CA LEU A 355 -4.55 -33.38 0.91
C LEU A 355 -4.01 -34.66 1.57
N PRO A 356 -3.33 -35.54 0.80
CA PRO A 356 -2.74 -36.75 1.35
C PRO A 356 -1.74 -36.49 2.50
N LYS A 357 -1.50 -37.51 3.34
CA LYS A 357 -0.65 -37.39 4.55
C LYS A 357 0.80 -36.97 4.28
N ASN A 358 1.30 -37.15 3.06
CA ASN A 358 2.63 -36.70 2.64
C ASN A 358 2.66 -35.23 2.23
N TYR A 359 1.60 -34.45 2.48
CA TYR A 359 1.59 -33.00 2.27
C TYR A 359 1.70 -32.25 3.60
N GLN A 360 2.45 -31.15 3.57
CA GLN A 360 2.49 -30.16 4.63
C GLN A 360 2.10 -28.81 4.05
N VAL A 361 1.20 -28.11 4.72
CA VAL A 361 0.68 -26.82 4.31
C VAL A 361 1.14 -25.76 5.29
N THR A 362 1.76 -24.71 4.78
CA THR A 362 2.10 -23.51 5.54
C THR A 362 1.18 -22.38 5.09
N LEU A 363 0.37 -21.84 6.00
CA LEU A 363 -0.38 -20.61 5.81
C LEU A 363 0.50 -19.43 6.19
N ARG A 364 0.50 -18.37 5.38
CA ARG A 364 1.20 -17.13 5.68
C ARG A 364 0.37 -15.92 5.30
N SER A 365 0.19 -14.99 6.22
CA SER A 365 -0.60 -13.79 6.00
C SER A 365 0.23 -12.62 5.49
N HIS A 366 -0.46 -11.65 4.87
CA HIS A 366 0.12 -10.34 4.61
C HIS A 366 0.59 -9.69 5.93
N PRO A 367 1.71 -8.96 5.97
CA PRO A 367 2.21 -8.33 7.20
C PRO A 367 1.24 -7.34 7.88
N SER A 368 0.27 -6.81 7.13
CA SER A 368 -0.77 -5.93 7.67
C SER A 368 -2.03 -6.67 8.11
N PHE A 369 -2.04 -7.99 8.07
CA PHE A 369 -3.19 -8.82 8.41
C PHE A 369 -2.79 -9.92 9.39
N ASP A 370 -3.45 -9.91 10.55
CA ASP A 370 -3.27 -10.92 11.56
C ASP A 370 -4.26 -12.07 11.32
N LEU A 371 -3.73 -13.17 10.81
CA LEU A 371 -4.51 -14.37 10.50
C LEU A 371 -4.75 -15.24 11.75
N GLU A 372 -3.99 -15.07 12.83
CA GLU A 372 -4.16 -15.83 14.08
C GLU A 372 -5.55 -15.61 14.67
N ILE A 373 -6.07 -14.38 14.58
CA ILE A 373 -7.40 -14.01 15.08
C ILE A 373 -8.51 -14.86 14.42
N LEU A 374 -8.37 -15.17 13.13
CA LEU A 374 -9.34 -16.00 12.41
C LEU A 374 -9.09 -17.49 12.64
N ILE A 375 -7.83 -17.90 12.61
CA ILE A 375 -7.44 -19.30 12.74
C ILE A 375 -7.75 -19.85 14.14
N ASN A 376 -7.59 -19.06 15.21
CA ASN A 376 -7.87 -19.49 16.58
C ASN A 376 -9.34 -19.84 16.85
N ARG A 377 -10.24 -19.62 15.86
CA ARG A 377 -11.66 -19.98 15.92
C ARG A 377 -11.96 -21.37 15.36
N ILE A 378 -10.98 -22.04 14.77
CA ILE A 378 -11.14 -23.35 14.13
C ILE A 378 -10.07 -24.31 14.61
N ASP A 379 -10.39 -25.61 14.61
CA ASP A 379 -9.38 -26.65 14.83
C ASP A 379 -8.61 -26.87 13.52
N LEU A 380 -7.34 -26.46 13.50
CA LEU A 380 -6.52 -26.60 12.30
C LEU A 380 -6.15 -28.08 12.06
N PRO A 381 -6.34 -28.59 10.84
CA PRO A 381 -5.85 -29.91 10.47
C PRO A 381 -4.35 -30.05 10.75
N LYS A 382 -3.91 -31.23 11.21
CA LYS A 382 -2.52 -31.49 11.65
C LYS A 382 -1.45 -31.23 10.58
N ASN A 383 -1.83 -31.29 9.30
CA ASN A 383 -0.95 -31.01 8.17
C ASN A 383 -0.85 -29.52 7.83
N ILE A 384 -1.64 -28.65 8.47
CA ILE A 384 -1.70 -27.21 8.23
C ILE A 384 -1.11 -26.47 9.43
N ARG A 385 -0.18 -25.55 9.17
CA ARG A 385 0.39 -24.66 10.19
C ARG A 385 0.39 -23.21 9.73
N LEU A 386 0.36 -22.28 10.67
CA LEU A 386 0.61 -20.88 10.41
C LEU A 386 2.10 -20.57 10.57
N ASP A 387 2.70 -19.90 9.60
CA ASP A 387 4.06 -19.37 9.71
C ASP A 387 4.14 -17.96 9.11
N ASN A 388 4.06 -16.97 10.00
CA ASN A 388 4.26 -15.57 9.67
C ASN A 388 5.71 -15.11 9.94
N GLN A 389 6.55 -16.01 10.47
CA GLN A 389 7.92 -15.73 10.82
C GLN A 389 8.85 -16.13 9.66
N GLY A 390 10.09 -15.65 9.68
CA GLY A 390 11.09 -16.01 8.68
C GLY A 390 11.04 -15.23 7.36
N ASN A 391 12.13 -15.33 6.60
CA ASN A 391 12.33 -14.61 5.36
C ASN A 391 11.37 -15.14 4.27
N PHE A 392 10.51 -14.26 3.76
CA PHE A 392 9.53 -14.59 2.73
C PHE A 392 10.16 -15.29 1.50
N LYS A 393 11.32 -14.81 1.04
CA LYS A 393 12.00 -15.34 -0.17
C LYS A 393 12.44 -16.79 0.04
N GLU A 394 13.01 -17.08 1.19
CA GLU A 394 13.42 -18.44 1.57
C GLU A 394 12.23 -19.37 1.72
N VAL A 395 11.15 -18.88 2.33
CA VAL A 395 9.92 -19.66 2.49
C VAL A 395 9.36 -20.05 1.12
N VAL A 396 9.26 -19.15 0.14
CA VAL A 396 8.78 -19.52 -1.21
C VAL A 396 9.68 -20.56 -1.87
N VAL A 397 11.01 -20.42 -1.78
CA VAL A 397 11.95 -21.38 -2.39
C VAL A 397 11.83 -22.76 -1.75
N LYS A 398 11.61 -22.82 -0.43
CA LYS A 398 11.42 -24.05 0.36
C LYS A 398 10.02 -24.67 0.21
N HIS A 399 9.13 -24.18 -0.64
CA HIS A 399 7.86 -24.86 -0.89
C HIS A 399 7.80 -25.34 -2.33
N ASP A 400 7.06 -26.42 -2.53
CA ASP A 400 6.99 -27.13 -3.81
C ASP A 400 5.82 -26.60 -4.64
N ILE A 401 4.74 -26.19 -3.96
CA ILE A 401 3.53 -25.61 -4.57
C ILE A 401 3.19 -24.32 -3.85
N ILE A 402 2.79 -23.29 -4.60
CA ILE A 402 2.36 -22.01 -4.05
C ILE A 402 0.89 -21.77 -4.43
N ILE A 403 0.09 -21.35 -3.45
CA ILE A 403 -1.28 -20.89 -3.63
C ILE A 403 -1.33 -19.43 -3.23
N THR A 404 -1.79 -18.54 -4.10
CA THR A 404 -1.71 -17.10 -3.86
C THR A 404 -2.99 -16.35 -4.24
N GLN A 405 -3.17 -15.22 -3.55
CA GLN A 405 -4.04 -14.12 -3.97
C GLN A 405 -3.22 -13.05 -4.74
N PRO A 406 -3.82 -11.94 -5.23
CA PRO A 406 -3.08 -10.87 -5.91
C PRO A 406 -2.07 -10.17 -4.98
N THR A 407 -0.82 -10.62 -4.98
CA THR A 407 0.26 -10.07 -4.17
C THR A 407 1.62 -10.14 -4.86
N THR A 408 2.55 -9.25 -4.50
CA THR A 408 3.96 -9.30 -4.90
C THR A 408 4.59 -10.66 -4.61
N ALA A 409 4.11 -11.35 -3.58
CA ALA A 409 4.57 -12.68 -3.25
C ALA A 409 4.23 -13.73 -4.34
N GLY A 410 3.07 -13.60 -5.00
CA GLY A 410 2.68 -14.44 -6.12
C GLY A 410 3.53 -14.17 -7.37
N PHE A 411 3.88 -12.92 -7.63
CA PHE A 411 4.85 -12.57 -8.67
C PHE A 411 6.22 -13.21 -8.40
N TYR A 412 6.68 -13.19 -7.15
CA TYR A 412 7.94 -13.85 -6.76
C TYR A 412 7.90 -15.36 -6.96
N ALA A 413 6.77 -16.03 -6.68
CA ALA A 413 6.59 -17.45 -6.96
C ALA A 413 6.70 -17.78 -8.47
N ALA A 414 6.14 -16.93 -9.33
CA ALA A 414 6.31 -17.06 -10.78
C ALA A 414 7.76 -16.82 -11.23
N LEU A 415 8.47 -15.88 -10.59
CA LEU A 415 9.90 -15.61 -10.85
C LEU A 415 10.78 -16.83 -10.55
N VAL A 416 10.48 -17.59 -9.50
CA VAL A 416 11.19 -18.84 -9.16
C VAL A 416 10.55 -20.10 -9.76
N GLN A 417 9.64 -19.92 -10.72
CA GLN A 417 8.95 -20.98 -11.48
C GLN A 417 8.29 -22.08 -10.65
N LYS A 418 7.70 -21.73 -9.49
CA LYS A 418 6.97 -22.70 -8.67
C LYS A 418 5.60 -23.01 -9.30
N PRO A 419 5.12 -24.27 -9.23
CA PRO A 419 3.71 -24.59 -9.43
C PRO A 419 2.83 -23.60 -8.68
N LEU A 420 2.01 -22.85 -9.40
CA LEU A 420 1.27 -21.71 -8.88
C LEU A 420 -0.22 -21.89 -9.10
N LEU A 421 -0.97 -21.93 -8.01
CA LEU A 421 -2.42 -21.81 -8.00
C LEU A 421 -2.79 -20.40 -7.56
N PHE A 422 -3.84 -19.85 -8.17
CA PHE A 422 -4.31 -18.51 -7.87
C PHE A 422 -5.80 -18.54 -7.59
N PHE A 423 -6.22 -17.87 -6.53
CA PHE A 423 -7.61 -17.56 -6.29
C PHE A 423 -7.74 -16.10 -5.90
N SER A 424 -8.92 -15.52 -6.10
CA SER A 424 -9.16 -14.16 -5.64
C SER A 424 -10.62 -13.99 -5.28
N ASN A 425 -10.86 -13.52 -4.07
CA ASN A 425 -12.16 -13.04 -3.64
C ASN A 425 -12.42 -11.59 -4.03
N SER A 426 -11.48 -10.96 -4.77
CA SER A 426 -11.62 -9.61 -5.29
C SER A 426 -12.55 -9.53 -6.49
N TRP A 427 -13.59 -8.70 -6.38
CA TRP A 427 -14.48 -8.39 -7.51
C TRP A 427 -13.74 -7.77 -8.70
N ILE A 428 -12.64 -7.05 -8.45
CA ILE A 428 -11.81 -6.44 -9.50
C ILE A 428 -11.17 -7.53 -10.34
N THR A 429 -10.57 -8.51 -9.68
CA THR A 429 -9.99 -9.67 -10.34
C THR A 429 -11.06 -10.43 -11.12
N LYS A 430 -12.26 -10.58 -10.56
CA LYS A 430 -13.40 -11.18 -11.28
C LYS A 430 -13.78 -10.40 -12.54
N LYS A 431 -13.76 -9.06 -12.49
CA LYS A 431 -14.18 -8.19 -13.60
C LYS A 431 -13.13 -8.02 -14.69
N TYR A 432 -11.86 -7.82 -14.30
CA TYR A 432 -10.78 -7.44 -15.21
C TYR A 432 -9.72 -8.55 -15.40
N GLY A 433 -9.87 -9.68 -14.70
CA GLY A 433 -8.86 -10.72 -14.61
C GLY A 433 -7.67 -10.32 -13.73
N ASP A 434 -6.72 -11.24 -13.61
CA ASP A 434 -5.41 -10.98 -13.00
C ASP A 434 -4.31 -11.29 -14.02
N PRO A 435 -3.25 -10.47 -14.13
CA PRO A 435 -2.14 -10.74 -15.04
C PRO A 435 -1.50 -12.15 -14.91
N LEU A 436 -1.46 -12.74 -13.71
CA LEU A 436 -0.96 -14.11 -13.50
C LEU A 436 -1.87 -15.15 -14.15
N ILE A 437 -3.19 -15.00 -14.01
CA ILE A 437 -4.17 -15.89 -14.66
C ILE A 437 -4.16 -15.68 -16.17
N ASN A 438 -4.26 -14.44 -16.61
CA ASN A 438 -4.43 -14.08 -18.03
C ASN A 438 -3.22 -14.51 -18.89
N SER A 439 -2.04 -14.58 -18.28
CA SER A 439 -0.82 -15.07 -18.95
C SER A 439 -0.68 -16.60 -18.94
N GLY A 440 -1.48 -17.32 -18.15
CA GLY A 440 -1.31 -18.75 -17.87
C GLY A 440 -0.20 -19.07 -16.86
N SER A 441 0.36 -18.05 -16.19
CA SER A 441 1.43 -18.21 -15.20
C SER A 441 0.95 -18.80 -13.88
N ALA A 442 -0.36 -18.81 -13.64
CA ALA A 442 -1.01 -19.46 -12.51
C ALA A 442 -2.27 -20.20 -12.97
N LEU A 443 -2.56 -21.32 -12.31
CA LEU A 443 -3.82 -22.05 -12.49
C LEU A 443 -4.91 -21.37 -11.64
N ASN A 444 -5.94 -20.84 -12.29
CA ASN A 444 -7.06 -20.20 -11.59
C ASN A 444 -7.92 -21.24 -10.86
N VAL A 445 -8.20 -20.98 -9.59
CA VAL A 445 -9.14 -21.72 -8.75
C VAL A 445 -10.34 -20.81 -8.46
N PRO A 446 -11.50 -21.05 -9.08
CA PRO A 446 -12.71 -20.31 -8.80
C PRO A 446 -13.09 -20.39 -7.32
N LEU A 447 -13.65 -19.31 -6.76
CA LEU A 447 -14.05 -19.29 -5.33
C LEU A 447 -15.01 -20.42 -4.92
N PRO A 448 -16.03 -20.81 -5.74
CA PRO A 448 -16.89 -21.94 -5.41
C PRO A 448 -16.13 -23.27 -5.29
N ASP A 449 -14.98 -23.37 -5.96
CA ASP A 449 -14.18 -24.60 -6.06
C ASP A 449 -13.05 -24.67 -5.01
N LEU A 450 -12.93 -23.68 -4.12
CA LEU A 450 -11.87 -23.66 -3.10
C LEU A 450 -11.90 -24.89 -2.18
N LYS A 451 -13.08 -25.46 -1.94
CA LYS A 451 -13.23 -26.71 -1.18
C LYS A 451 -12.66 -27.94 -1.91
N MET A 452 -12.41 -27.83 -3.20
CA MET A 452 -11.84 -28.88 -4.06
C MET A 452 -10.41 -28.52 -4.49
N ILE A 453 -9.73 -27.63 -3.76
CA ILE A 453 -8.39 -27.16 -4.15
C ILE A 453 -7.34 -28.29 -4.18
N ASP A 454 -7.53 -29.36 -3.42
CA ASP A 454 -6.74 -30.59 -3.46
C ASP A 454 -6.76 -31.24 -4.85
N GLN A 455 -7.89 -31.20 -5.56
CA GLN A 455 -8.04 -31.70 -6.92
C GLN A 455 -7.27 -30.83 -7.91
N TYR A 456 -7.30 -29.50 -7.72
CA TYR A 456 -6.52 -28.56 -8.55
C TYR A 456 -5.02 -28.72 -8.32
N ILE A 457 -4.59 -28.95 -7.07
CA ILE A 457 -3.19 -29.27 -6.74
C ILE A 457 -2.78 -30.57 -7.43
N SER A 458 -3.57 -31.64 -7.26
CA SER A 458 -3.31 -32.95 -7.86
C SER A 458 -3.24 -32.87 -9.38
N LYS A 459 -4.15 -32.12 -10.02
CA LYS A 459 -4.12 -31.87 -11.46
C LYS A 459 -2.84 -31.17 -11.88
N LEU A 460 -2.44 -30.10 -11.20
CA LEU A 460 -1.26 -29.32 -11.57
C LEU A 460 0.05 -30.12 -11.46
N ILE A 461 0.17 -30.97 -10.44
CA ILE A 461 1.41 -31.73 -10.20
C ILE A 461 1.49 -33.04 -10.99
N ASN A 462 0.34 -33.69 -11.25
CA ASN A 462 0.32 -34.98 -11.95
C ASN A 462 0.27 -34.82 -13.48
N ASP A 463 -0.15 -33.66 -13.97
CA ASP A 463 -0.11 -33.32 -15.39
C ASP A 463 1.20 -32.58 -15.74
N GLY A 464 2.23 -33.34 -16.10
CA GLY A 464 3.53 -32.79 -16.48
C GLY A 464 3.49 -31.83 -17.68
N ASN A 465 2.51 -31.99 -18.58
CA ASN A 465 2.33 -31.08 -19.71
C ASN A 465 1.74 -29.74 -19.25
N LEU A 466 0.74 -29.77 -18.36
CA LEU A 466 0.18 -28.58 -17.74
C LEU A 466 1.24 -27.80 -16.94
N LEU A 467 2.03 -28.51 -16.13
CA LEU A 467 3.11 -27.90 -15.35
C LEU A 467 4.15 -27.23 -16.25
N LYS A 468 4.65 -27.94 -17.27
CA LYS A 468 5.62 -27.38 -18.23
C LYS A 468 5.05 -26.16 -18.96
N LYS A 469 3.77 -26.21 -19.36
CA LYS A 469 3.09 -25.06 -19.99
C LYS A 469 3.01 -23.87 -19.04
N GLN A 470 2.68 -24.09 -17.77
CA GLN A 470 2.65 -23.03 -16.75
C GLN A 470 4.04 -22.42 -16.55
N GLN A 471 5.10 -23.21 -16.46
CA GLN A 471 6.47 -22.72 -16.30
C GLN A 471 6.92 -21.85 -17.49
N LEU A 472 6.65 -22.28 -18.73
CA LEU A 472 6.91 -21.47 -19.92
C LEU A 472 6.12 -20.15 -19.91
N ALA A 473 4.87 -20.19 -19.44
CA ALA A 473 4.06 -18.98 -19.28
C ALA A 473 4.65 -18.04 -18.21
N GLN A 474 5.11 -18.58 -17.08
CA GLN A 474 5.78 -17.83 -16.01
C GLN A 474 7.03 -17.13 -16.52
N GLU A 475 7.88 -17.80 -17.30
CA GLU A 475 9.07 -17.19 -17.89
C GLU A 475 8.73 -16.00 -18.79
N LYS A 476 7.73 -16.17 -19.67
CA LYS A 476 7.27 -15.10 -20.55
C LYS A 476 6.70 -13.93 -19.74
N PHE A 477 5.84 -14.24 -18.78
CA PHE A 477 5.21 -13.24 -17.90
C PHE A 477 6.25 -12.45 -17.11
N VAL A 478 7.23 -13.10 -16.50
CA VAL A 478 8.30 -12.44 -15.73
C VAL A 478 9.08 -11.46 -16.61
N LYS A 479 9.44 -11.86 -17.84
CA LYS A 479 10.13 -10.99 -18.82
C LYS A 479 9.29 -9.78 -19.22
N GLU A 480 7.97 -9.95 -19.37
CA GLU A 480 7.06 -8.84 -19.70
C GLU A 480 6.79 -7.91 -18.51
N TYR A 481 6.75 -8.47 -17.30
CA TYR A 481 6.40 -7.76 -16.08
C TYR A 481 7.59 -7.01 -15.47
N CYS A 482 8.80 -7.56 -15.57
CA CYS A 482 10.03 -6.96 -15.04
C CYS A 482 11.17 -7.04 -16.06
N ALA A 483 11.49 -5.90 -16.67
CA ALA A 483 12.49 -5.81 -17.73
C ALA A 483 13.94 -5.80 -17.22
N TYR A 484 14.17 -5.26 -16.02
CA TYR A 484 15.49 -5.16 -15.40
C TYR A 484 15.40 -5.55 -13.93
N PHE A 485 16.46 -6.15 -13.42
CA PHE A 485 16.52 -6.66 -12.04
C PHE A 485 17.74 -6.11 -11.33
N SER A 486 17.63 -5.92 -10.02
CA SER A 486 18.73 -5.56 -9.13
C SER A 486 19.58 -4.41 -9.68
N LYS A 487 20.90 -4.61 -9.85
CA LYS A 487 21.86 -3.61 -10.33
C LYS A 487 21.47 -2.99 -11.67
N ASP A 488 20.90 -3.75 -12.60
CA ASP A 488 20.52 -3.20 -13.91
C ASP A 488 19.30 -2.29 -13.79
N SER A 489 18.36 -2.62 -12.88
CA SER A 489 17.28 -1.70 -12.53
C SER A 489 17.82 -0.42 -11.89
N CYS A 490 18.77 -0.53 -10.95
CA CYS A 490 19.40 0.64 -10.35
C CYS A 490 20.08 1.53 -11.40
N LYS A 491 20.74 0.96 -12.42
CA LYS A 491 21.34 1.73 -13.54
C LYS A 491 20.27 2.51 -14.32
N GLN A 492 19.11 1.91 -14.60
CA GLN A 492 18.03 2.62 -15.29
C GLN A 492 17.47 3.76 -14.44
N ILE A 493 17.30 3.54 -13.13
CA ILE A 493 16.84 4.58 -12.20
C ILE A 493 17.85 5.73 -12.12
N ILE A 494 19.15 5.45 -12.06
CA ILE A 494 20.21 6.47 -12.08
C ILE A 494 20.22 7.24 -13.40
N LYS A 495 20.07 6.55 -14.53
CA LYS A 495 19.99 7.19 -15.85
C LYS A 495 18.79 8.14 -15.92
N PHE A 496 17.63 7.70 -15.42
CA PHE A 496 16.44 8.55 -15.31
C PHE A 496 16.68 9.75 -14.41
N ALA A 497 17.21 9.55 -13.19
CA ALA A 497 17.47 10.63 -12.25
C ALA A 497 18.45 11.66 -12.81
N LYS A 498 19.55 11.20 -13.44
CA LYS A 498 20.52 12.06 -14.11
C LYS A 498 19.86 12.93 -15.17
N LYS A 499 19.03 12.34 -16.05
CA LYS A 499 18.29 13.09 -17.08
C LYS A 499 17.46 14.21 -16.48
N ILE A 500 16.69 13.94 -15.41
CA ILE A 500 15.85 14.96 -14.77
C ILE A 500 16.69 16.07 -14.12
N ILE A 501 17.83 15.71 -13.51
CA ILE A 501 18.73 16.68 -12.88
C ILE A 501 19.39 17.57 -13.93
N ASP A 502 19.88 16.99 -15.03
CA ASP A 502 20.54 17.71 -16.11
C ASP A 502 19.57 18.68 -16.82
N GLU A 503 18.30 18.30 -17.00
CA GLU A 503 17.24 19.18 -17.55
C GLU A 503 16.87 20.36 -16.63
N LYS A 504 17.21 20.26 -15.34
CA LYS A 504 16.93 21.27 -14.30
C LYS A 504 18.10 22.19 -14.02
N ALA A 505 19.31 21.81 -14.41
CA ALA A 505 20.47 22.66 -14.26
C ALA A 505 20.25 23.95 -15.07
N PRO A 506 20.49 25.15 -14.50
CA PRO A 506 20.52 26.36 -15.32
C PRO A 506 21.50 26.11 -16.46
N ILE A 507 21.06 26.34 -17.70
CA ILE A 507 21.96 26.42 -18.85
C ILE A 507 22.83 27.63 -18.55
N ASN A 508 24.03 27.38 -18.03
CA ASN A 508 25.02 28.41 -17.76
C ASN A 508 25.58 28.98 -19.05
#